data_AF-A0A383AQW0-F1
#
_entry.id   AF-A0A383AQW0-F1
#
_cell.length_a   1.000
_cell.length_b   1.000
_cell.length_c   1.000
_cell.angle_alpha   90.00
_cell.angle_beta   90.00
_cell.angle_gamma   90.00
#
_symmetry.space_group_name_H-M   'P 1'
#
loop_
_entity.id
_entity.type
_entity.pdbx_description
1 polymer ?
#
loop_
_entity_poly.entity_id
_entity_poly.type
_entity_poly.pdbx_seq_one_letter_code
_entity_poly.pdbx_strand_id
1 'polypeptide(L)'
;REAAEKTMSLPEEHLAADLGVNGLHAWGRLYDNVSGKLEFDMAWPDGRSERLPMSQRRSLLSNPDRAVRRAAFDGGNAAWEGVIDVTAAAINAIGGTRLSLNEHRRIEHFLDVALYQSKITRASLDAMFSAIHEKRHVAQKVLQIKAQAQGTAGVAWYDLEAPLPTEEGDKESLTWEAGKTQVRDAFAQTYPDLARFTESAYEKQWIEWEPRSAKRPGAFCTGSLLTVEPRVYMTFNGSSGDVRTLAHEL
;
A
#
# COMPACT_ATOMS: atom_id res chain seq x y z
N ARG A 1 -26.75 17.02 8.52
CA ARG A 1 -27.31 17.68 9.71
C ARG A 1 -26.38 17.48 10.89
N GLU A 2 -26.04 16.24 11.27
CA GLU A 2 -25.06 15.93 12.33
C GLU A 2 -23.67 16.54 12.10
N ALA A 3 -23.11 16.50 10.88
CA ALA A 3 -21.81 17.11 10.60
C ALA A 3 -21.77 18.64 10.79
N ALA A 4 -22.91 19.33 10.64
CA ALA A 4 -22.99 20.78 10.81
C ALA A 4 -22.98 21.20 12.30
N GLU A 5 -23.19 20.25 13.23
CA GLU A 5 -23.10 20.50 14.66
C GLU A 5 -21.66 20.37 15.19
N LYS A 6 -20.75 19.83 14.37
CA LYS A 6 -19.33 19.59 14.67
C LYS A 6 -18.42 20.47 13.80
N THR A 7 -18.80 21.74 13.65
CA THR A 7 -18.05 22.78 12.94
C THR A 7 -17.94 24.03 13.81
N MET A 8 -16.88 24.82 13.60
CA MET A 8 -16.74 26.15 14.18
C MET A 8 -17.66 27.16 13.47
N SER A 9 -17.60 28.44 13.85
CA SER A 9 -18.28 29.49 13.07
C SER A 9 -17.69 29.58 11.66
N LEU A 10 -18.48 30.10 10.70
CA LEU A 10 -18.03 30.22 9.31
C LEU A 10 -16.69 30.98 9.16
N PRO A 11 -16.45 32.13 9.84
CA PRO A 11 -15.16 32.80 9.79
C PRO A 11 -14.00 31.96 10.35
N GLU A 12 -14.23 31.19 11.42
CA GLU A 12 -13.22 30.30 12.01
C GLU A 12 -12.90 29.12 11.10
N GLU A 13 -13.90 28.53 10.44
CA GLU A 13 -13.67 27.46 9.46
C GLU A 13 -12.93 27.96 8.22
N HIS A 14 -13.23 29.18 7.75
CA HIS A 14 -12.44 29.82 6.67
C HIS A 14 -10.99 30.03 7.10
N LEU A 15 -10.75 30.60 8.28
CA LEU A 15 -9.40 30.80 8.79
C LEU A 15 -8.66 29.47 8.95
N ALA A 16 -9.33 28.43 9.47
CA ALA A 16 -8.75 27.10 9.62
C ALA A 16 -8.40 26.47 8.27
N ALA A 17 -9.22 26.68 7.24
CA ALA A 17 -8.92 26.23 5.87
C ALA A 17 -7.70 26.96 5.29
N ASP A 18 -7.64 28.28 5.43
CA ASP A 18 -6.53 29.11 4.96
C ASP A 18 -5.21 28.73 5.65
N LEU A 19 -5.23 28.60 6.98
CA LEU A 19 -4.08 28.16 7.77
C LEU A 19 -3.72 26.69 7.50
N GLY A 20 -4.68 25.85 7.13
CA GLY A 20 -4.45 24.45 6.80
C GLY A 20 -3.43 24.25 5.69
N VAL A 21 -3.40 25.16 4.70
CA VAL A 21 -2.45 25.13 3.58
C VAL A 21 -1.01 25.25 4.05
N ASN A 22 -0.75 26.18 4.97
CA ASN A 22 0.58 26.51 5.51
C ASN A 22 0.91 25.76 6.82
N GLY A 23 -0.08 25.15 7.45
CA GLY A 23 0.04 24.32 8.65
C GLY A 23 0.01 22.84 8.29
N LEU A 24 -1.11 22.17 8.57
CA LEU A 24 -1.27 20.71 8.44
C LEU A 24 -0.76 20.17 7.10
N HIS A 25 -1.13 20.79 5.98
CA HIS A 25 -0.71 20.32 4.66
C HIS A 25 0.77 20.59 4.37
N ALA A 26 1.35 21.65 4.93
CA ALA A 26 2.77 21.94 4.77
C ALA A 26 3.65 20.90 5.47
N TRP A 27 3.25 20.44 6.66
CA TRP A 27 3.94 19.34 7.36
C TRP A 27 3.85 18.01 6.61
N GLY A 28 2.70 17.71 6.00
CA GLY A 28 2.56 16.56 5.10
C GLY A 28 3.52 16.64 3.91
N ARG A 29 3.56 17.80 3.22
CA ARG A 29 4.51 18.03 2.12
C ARG A 29 5.97 17.95 2.57
N LEU A 30 6.30 18.41 3.79
CA LEU A 30 7.65 18.27 4.34
C LEU A 30 8.02 16.79 4.49
N TYR A 31 7.13 15.99 5.11
CA TYR A 31 7.33 14.55 5.24
C TYR A 31 7.52 13.88 3.87
N ASP A 32 6.67 14.20 2.89
CA ASP A 32 6.75 13.65 1.53
C ASP A 32 8.08 14.04 0.85
N ASN A 33 8.53 15.29 1.01
CA ASN A 33 9.79 15.75 0.46
C ASN A 33 11.01 15.08 1.09
N VAL A 34 11.01 14.88 2.41
CA VAL A 34 12.10 14.23 3.14
C VAL A 34 12.15 12.75 2.77
N SER A 35 11.02 12.05 2.87
CA SER A 35 10.93 10.61 2.57
C SER A 35 11.18 10.30 1.10
N GLY A 36 10.72 11.15 0.18
CA GLY A 36 10.89 10.98 -1.26
C GLY A 36 12.32 11.19 -1.75
N LYS A 37 13.15 11.94 -1.02
CA LYS A 37 14.58 12.15 -1.31
C LYS A 37 15.49 11.22 -0.52
N LEU A 38 14.93 10.38 0.34
CA LEU A 38 15.71 9.51 1.21
C LEU A 38 16.42 8.45 0.38
N GLU A 39 17.70 8.27 0.65
CA GLU A 39 18.55 7.25 0.06
C GLU A 39 19.20 6.45 1.19
N PHE A 40 19.59 5.23 0.91
CA PHE A 40 20.30 4.38 1.85
C PHE A 40 21.50 3.72 1.20
N ASP A 41 22.52 3.44 2.02
CA ASP A 41 23.70 2.72 1.59
C ASP A 41 23.40 1.22 1.56
N MET A 42 23.47 0.62 0.37
CA MET A 42 23.27 -0.80 0.13
C MET A 42 24.63 -1.50 0.12
N ALA A 43 24.85 -2.39 1.08
CA ALA A 43 26.02 -3.27 1.12
C ALA A 43 25.65 -4.65 0.55
N TRP A 44 25.98 -4.89 -0.72
CA TRP A 44 25.64 -6.13 -1.39
C TRP A 44 26.46 -7.32 -0.85
N PRO A 45 25.92 -8.55 -0.87
CA PRO A 45 26.64 -9.74 -0.42
C PRO A 45 27.93 -10.04 -1.21
N ASP A 46 28.04 -9.53 -2.44
CA ASP A 46 29.21 -9.65 -3.32
C ASP A 46 30.32 -8.61 -3.01
N GLY A 47 30.13 -7.78 -1.98
CA GLY A 47 31.07 -6.75 -1.55
C GLY A 47 30.91 -5.41 -2.25
N ARG A 48 30.00 -5.27 -3.22
CA ARG A 48 29.67 -3.96 -3.81
C ARG A 48 28.94 -3.10 -2.79
N SER A 49 29.17 -1.80 -2.86
CA SER A 49 28.37 -0.81 -2.14
C SER A 49 27.88 0.25 -3.10
N GLU A 50 26.60 0.60 -2.99
CA GLU A 50 26.02 1.69 -3.75
C GLU A 50 24.92 2.38 -2.94
N ARG A 51 24.59 3.60 -3.34
CA ARG A 51 23.55 4.39 -2.70
C ARG A 51 22.27 4.29 -3.51
N LEU A 52 21.21 3.76 -2.89
CA LEU A 52 19.94 3.49 -3.55
C LEU A 52 18.83 4.38 -2.99
N PRO A 53 17.87 4.82 -3.82
CA PRO A 53 16.70 5.52 -3.33
C PRO A 53 15.82 4.60 -2.47
N MET A 54 15.21 5.15 -1.42
CA MET A 54 14.35 4.41 -0.48
C MET A 54 13.19 3.69 -1.19
N SER A 55 12.75 4.20 -2.34
CA SER A 55 11.72 3.57 -3.18
C SER A 55 12.09 2.17 -3.68
N GLN A 56 13.38 1.85 -3.83
CA GLN A 56 13.84 0.52 -4.23
C GLN A 56 13.86 -0.50 -3.09
N ARG A 57 13.87 -0.05 -1.83
CA ARG A 57 14.01 -0.91 -0.64
C ARG A 57 13.00 -2.06 -0.64
N ARG A 58 11.72 -1.79 -0.92
CA ARG A 58 10.67 -2.82 -0.89
C ARG A 58 10.92 -3.95 -1.89
N SER A 59 11.32 -3.63 -3.12
CA SER A 59 11.64 -4.66 -4.12
C SER A 59 12.85 -5.51 -3.71
N LEU A 60 13.79 -4.95 -2.95
CA LEU A 60 14.93 -5.70 -2.42
C LEU A 60 14.53 -6.61 -1.26
N LEU A 61 13.51 -6.25 -0.47
CA LEU A 61 12.94 -7.10 0.59
C LEU A 61 12.18 -8.32 0.07
N SER A 62 11.86 -8.37 -1.23
CA SER A 62 11.33 -9.57 -1.89
C SER A 62 12.39 -10.38 -2.63
N ASN A 63 13.68 -10.05 -2.50
CA ASN A 63 14.76 -10.82 -3.16
C ASN A 63 14.86 -12.25 -2.57
N PRO A 64 15.09 -13.30 -3.38
CA PRO A 64 15.28 -14.67 -2.87
C PRO A 64 16.50 -14.79 -1.92
N ASP A 65 17.57 -14.03 -2.16
CA ASP A 65 18.75 -14.02 -1.29
C ASP A 65 18.47 -13.24 0.01
N ARG A 66 18.55 -13.95 1.12
CA ARG A 66 18.34 -13.40 2.46
C ARG A 66 19.37 -12.34 2.84
N ALA A 67 20.60 -12.45 2.36
CA ALA A 67 21.65 -11.48 2.64
C ALA A 67 21.34 -10.12 1.98
N VAL A 68 20.84 -10.14 0.74
CA VAL A 68 20.33 -8.93 0.05
C VAL A 68 19.19 -8.28 0.84
N ARG A 69 18.19 -9.07 1.25
CA ARG A 69 17.05 -8.55 2.02
C ARG A 69 17.48 -7.90 3.33
N ARG A 70 18.39 -8.55 4.07
CA ARG A 70 18.89 -8.03 5.33
C ARG A 70 19.66 -6.73 5.13
N ALA A 71 20.57 -6.66 4.16
CA ALA A 71 21.32 -5.45 3.86
C ALA A 71 20.39 -4.27 3.50
N ALA A 72 19.37 -4.51 2.67
CA ALA A 72 18.39 -3.48 2.32
C ALA A 72 17.53 -3.06 3.52
N PHE A 73 17.21 -3.99 4.43
CA PHE A 73 16.48 -3.68 5.65
C PHE A 73 17.29 -2.83 6.62
N ASP A 74 18.53 -3.24 6.89
CA ASP A 74 19.43 -2.58 7.84
C ASP A 74 19.81 -1.18 7.33
N GLY A 75 20.29 -1.07 6.09
CA GLY A 75 20.61 0.22 5.46
C GLY A 75 19.39 1.13 5.36
N GLY A 76 18.25 0.58 4.98
CA GLY A 76 17.00 1.32 4.90
C GLY A 76 16.55 1.88 6.25
N ASN A 77 16.71 1.14 7.35
CA ASN A 77 16.38 1.63 8.70
C ASN A 77 17.37 2.69 9.17
N ALA A 78 18.67 2.53 8.90
CA ALA A 78 19.68 3.53 9.24
C ALA A 78 19.39 4.89 8.55
N ALA A 79 18.94 4.88 7.30
CA ALA A 79 18.53 6.10 6.61
C ALA A 79 17.33 6.78 7.28
N TRP A 80 16.31 6.01 7.71
CA TRP A 80 15.17 6.56 8.46
C TRP A 80 15.58 7.12 9.83
N GLU A 81 16.49 6.44 10.52
CA GLU A 81 17.04 6.90 11.79
C GLU A 81 17.72 8.26 11.64
N GLY A 82 18.43 8.49 10.53
CA GLY A 82 19.06 9.78 10.21
C GLY A 82 18.08 10.96 10.01
N VAL A 83 16.78 10.71 9.85
CA VAL A 83 15.75 11.75 9.68
C VAL A 83 14.64 11.68 10.74
N ILE A 84 14.89 10.96 11.84
CA ILE A 84 13.87 10.69 12.87
C ILE A 84 13.30 11.97 13.46
N ASP A 85 14.13 12.97 13.78
CA ASP A 85 13.67 14.21 14.43
C ASP A 85 12.73 15.01 13.53
N VAL A 86 13.09 15.15 12.25
CA VAL A 86 12.31 15.92 11.27
C VAL A 86 10.98 15.22 10.98
N THR A 87 11.00 13.90 10.81
CA THR A 87 9.79 13.13 10.51
C THR A 87 8.87 13.02 11.73
N ALA A 88 9.41 12.86 12.93
CA ALA A 88 8.66 12.91 14.18
C ALA A 88 8.04 14.30 14.41
N ALA A 89 8.78 15.38 14.17
CA ALA A 89 8.26 16.73 14.27
C ALA A 89 7.09 16.98 13.29
N ALA A 90 7.21 16.51 12.05
CA ALA A 90 6.15 16.62 11.05
C ALA A 90 4.87 15.85 11.48
N ILE A 91 5.01 14.60 11.95
CA ILE A 91 3.88 13.80 12.43
C ILE A 91 3.24 14.45 13.66
N ASN A 92 4.03 14.93 14.61
CA ASN A 92 3.55 15.62 15.81
C ASN A 92 2.78 16.89 15.46
N ALA A 93 3.28 17.68 14.49
CA ALA A 93 2.59 18.89 14.05
C ALA A 93 1.26 18.59 13.34
N ILE A 94 1.21 17.54 12.51
CA ILE A 94 -0.03 17.07 11.87
C ILE A 94 -1.03 16.61 12.94
N GLY A 95 -0.58 15.76 13.87
CA GLY A 95 -1.40 15.25 14.98
C GLY A 95 -1.93 16.37 15.86
N GLY A 96 -1.04 17.27 16.32
CA GLY A 96 -1.39 18.40 17.18
C GLY A 96 -2.36 19.38 16.50
N THR A 97 -2.16 19.68 15.21
CA THR A 97 -3.10 20.54 14.46
C THR A 97 -4.47 19.88 14.38
N ARG A 98 -4.54 18.58 14.09
CA ARG A 98 -5.81 17.84 14.04
C ARG A 98 -6.51 17.82 15.40
N LEU A 99 -5.79 17.57 16.49
CA LEU A 99 -6.34 17.53 17.84
C LEU A 99 -6.88 18.91 18.26
N SER A 100 -6.13 19.99 17.99
CA SER A 100 -6.57 21.36 18.28
C SER A 100 -7.87 21.68 17.53
N LEU A 101 -7.93 21.39 16.23
CA LEU A 101 -9.15 21.60 15.44
C LEU A 101 -10.32 20.75 15.96
N ASN A 102 -10.07 19.51 16.38
CA ASN A 102 -11.10 18.64 16.95
C ASN A 102 -11.71 19.25 18.23
N GLU A 103 -10.88 19.79 19.13
CA GLU A 103 -11.35 20.45 20.36
C GLU A 103 -12.30 21.61 20.02
N HIS A 104 -11.90 22.51 19.11
CA HIS A 104 -12.73 23.64 18.70
C HIS A 104 -14.02 23.22 17.96
N ARG A 105 -13.97 22.11 17.22
CA ARG A 105 -15.13 21.50 16.54
C ARG A 105 -15.97 20.59 17.44
N ARG A 106 -15.64 20.49 18.73
CA ARG A 106 -16.33 19.64 19.72
C ARG A 106 -16.36 18.16 19.30
N ILE A 107 -15.30 17.70 18.64
CA ILE A 107 -15.08 16.29 18.32
C ILE A 107 -14.46 15.64 19.55
N GLU A 108 -15.14 14.65 20.11
CA GLU A 108 -14.80 14.08 21.42
C GLU A 108 -13.68 13.04 21.31
N HIS A 109 -13.71 12.22 20.27
CA HIS A 109 -12.69 11.21 20.03
C HIS A 109 -12.07 11.38 18.64
N PHE A 110 -10.75 11.22 18.53
CA PHE A 110 -10.01 11.39 17.26
C PHE A 110 -10.47 10.45 16.13
N LEU A 111 -11.19 9.37 16.49
CA LEU A 111 -11.77 8.42 15.54
C LEU A 111 -13.13 8.87 15.00
N ASP A 112 -13.85 9.79 15.64
CA ASP A 112 -15.23 10.12 15.28
C ASP A 112 -15.35 10.60 13.83
N VAL A 113 -14.38 11.40 13.38
CA VAL A 113 -14.29 11.87 12.00
C VAL A 113 -14.13 10.70 11.03
N ALA A 114 -13.22 9.76 11.33
CA ALA A 114 -12.97 8.60 10.48
C ALA A 114 -14.17 7.64 10.47
N LEU A 115 -14.77 7.37 11.63
CA LEU A 115 -15.96 6.53 11.77
C LEU A 115 -17.13 7.09 10.96
N TYR A 116 -17.37 8.40 11.05
CA TYR A 116 -18.40 9.08 10.28
C TYR A 116 -18.14 9.02 8.76
N GLN A 117 -16.92 9.32 8.32
CA GLN A 117 -16.53 9.26 6.90
C GLN A 117 -16.65 7.85 6.32
N SER A 118 -16.27 6.84 7.11
CA SER A 118 -16.38 5.42 6.75
C SER A 118 -17.79 4.85 6.93
N LYS A 119 -18.74 5.62 7.48
CA LYS A 119 -20.12 5.20 7.78
C LYS A 119 -20.19 3.93 8.66
N ILE A 120 -19.31 3.84 9.65
CA ILE A 120 -19.28 2.73 10.60
C ILE A 120 -19.40 3.24 12.04
N THR A 121 -19.84 2.37 12.93
CA THR A 121 -19.87 2.68 14.37
C THR A 121 -18.57 2.28 15.06
N ARG A 122 -18.31 2.84 16.24
CA ARG A 122 -17.20 2.40 17.10
C ARG A 122 -17.28 0.90 17.41
N ALA A 123 -18.48 0.40 17.70
CA ALA A 123 -18.71 -1.03 17.96
C ALA A 123 -18.35 -1.90 16.73
N SER A 124 -18.63 -1.45 15.51
CA SER A 124 -18.22 -2.14 14.29
C SER A 124 -16.70 -2.22 14.15
N LEU A 125 -15.99 -1.12 14.42
CA LEU A 125 -14.53 -1.06 14.38
C LEU A 125 -13.90 -1.96 15.45
N ASP A 126 -14.39 -1.87 16.68
CA ASP A 126 -13.90 -2.66 17.82
C ASP A 126 -14.16 -4.17 17.62
N ALA A 127 -15.32 -4.54 17.06
CA ALA A 127 -15.61 -5.93 16.69
C ALA A 127 -14.62 -6.47 15.64
N MET A 128 -14.28 -5.67 14.62
CA MET A 128 -13.28 -6.05 13.61
C MET A 128 -11.91 -6.28 14.25
N PHE A 129 -11.42 -5.34 15.06
CA PHE A 129 -10.13 -5.50 15.73
C PHE A 129 -10.10 -6.67 16.72
N SER A 130 -11.21 -6.89 17.44
CA SER A 130 -11.34 -8.02 18.36
C SER A 130 -11.26 -9.35 17.61
N ALA A 131 -12.00 -9.50 16.51
CA ALA A 131 -11.95 -10.69 15.67
C ALA A 131 -10.54 -10.92 15.08
N ILE A 132 -9.87 -9.88 14.59
CA ILE A 132 -8.47 -9.97 14.10
C ILE A 132 -7.56 -10.45 15.24
N HIS A 133 -7.67 -9.84 16.43
CA HIS A 133 -6.83 -10.18 17.57
C HIS A 133 -7.05 -11.61 18.07
N GLU A 134 -8.29 -12.08 18.14
CA GLU A 134 -8.65 -13.46 18.50
C GLU A 134 -8.12 -14.48 17.48
N LYS A 135 -8.16 -14.13 16.19
CA LYS A 135 -7.70 -14.99 15.09
C LYS A 135 -6.22 -14.81 14.72
N ARG A 136 -5.44 -14.05 15.49
CA ARG A 136 -4.00 -13.82 15.26
C ARG A 136 -3.18 -15.10 15.08
N HIS A 137 -3.60 -16.20 15.73
CA HIS A 137 -2.96 -17.51 15.62
C HIS A 137 -2.94 -18.05 14.18
N VAL A 138 -3.91 -17.66 13.33
CA VAL A 138 -3.92 -18.03 11.91
C VAL A 138 -2.72 -17.40 11.20
N ALA A 139 -2.50 -16.10 11.37
CA ALA A 139 -1.35 -15.40 10.82
C ALA A 139 -0.02 -15.94 11.39
N GLN A 140 0.03 -16.21 12.70
CA GLN A 140 1.20 -16.82 13.33
C GLN A 140 1.52 -18.20 12.75
N LYS A 141 0.51 -19.04 12.49
CA LYS A 141 0.69 -20.36 11.85
C LYS A 141 1.25 -20.22 10.44
N VAL A 142 0.77 -19.26 9.65
CA VAL A 142 1.30 -18.98 8.31
C VAL A 142 2.78 -18.58 8.39
N LEU A 143 3.14 -17.69 9.33
CA LEU A 143 4.54 -17.29 9.53
C LEU A 143 5.42 -18.45 10.01
N GLN A 144 4.91 -19.34 10.87
CA GLN A 144 5.62 -20.54 11.30
C GLN A 144 5.88 -21.51 10.14
N ILE A 145 4.89 -21.76 9.29
CA ILE A 145 5.04 -22.58 8.08
C ILE A 145 6.07 -21.95 7.15
N LYS A 146 6.02 -20.64 6.96
CA LYS A 146 7.01 -19.91 6.16
C LYS A 146 8.42 -20.07 6.73
N ALA A 147 8.61 -19.92 8.04
CA ALA A 147 9.89 -20.11 8.69
C ALA A 147 10.44 -21.53 8.47
N GLN A 148 9.58 -22.55 8.62
CA GLN A 148 9.92 -23.95 8.35
C GLN A 148 10.35 -24.17 6.90
N ALA A 149 9.58 -23.65 5.94
CA ALA A 149 9.93 -23.74 4.52
C ALA A 149 11.29 -23.07 4.23
N GLN A 150 11.58 -21.95 4.87
CA GLN A 150 12.83 -21.21 4.73
C GLN A 150 14.00 -21.81 5.54
N GLY A 151 13.79 -22.87 6.32
CA GLY A 151 14.82 -23.44 7.19
C GLY A 151 15.31 -22.49 8.30
N THR A 152 14.45 -21.58 8.75
CA THR A 152 14.77 -20.58 9.79
C THR A 152 14.01 -20.84 11.09
N ALA A 153 14.55 -20.37 12.22
CA ALA A 153 13.88 -20.49 13.52
C ALA A 153 12.63 -19.59 13.66
N GLY A 154 12.47 -18.61 12.78
CA GLY A 154 11.38 -17.65 12.76
C GLY A 154 11.53 -16.67 11.59
N VAL A 155 10.49 -15.90 11.32
CA VAL A 155 10.48 -14.92 10.22
C VAL A 155 10.95 -13.56 10.75
N ALA A 156 12.09 -13.07 10.28
CA ALA A 156 12.51 -11.70 10.54
C ALA A 156 11.67 -10.70 9.71
N TRP A 157 11.72 -9.41 10.05
CA TRP A 157 11.02 -8.37 9.27
C TRP A 157 11.39 -8.39 7.79
N TYR A 158 12.67 -8.60 7.48
CA TYR A 158 13.17 -8.73 6.12
C TYR A 158 12.93 -10.10 5.48
N ASP A 159 12.26 -11.03 6.16
CA ASP A 159 11.87 -12.33 5.60
C ASP A 159 10.38 -12.36 5.21
N LEU A 160 9.59 -11.35 5.61
CA LEU A 160 8.12 -11.30 5.40
C LEU A 160 7.73 -11.37 3.92
N GLU A 161 8.34 -10.53 3.09
CA GLU A 161 8.05 -10.43 1.65
C GLU A 161 8.89 -11.40 0.79
N ALA A 162 9.77 -12.18 1.40
CA ALA A 162 10.62 -13.11 0.66
C ALA A 162 9.78 -14.18 -0.06
N PRO A 163 10.16 -14.62 -1.27
CA PRO A 163 9.51 -15.73 -1.93
C PRO A 163 9.59 -16.99 -1.05
N LEU A 164 8.57 -17.85 -1.15
CA LEU A 164 8.65 -19.17 -0.54
C LEU A 164 9.60 -20.03 -1.36
N PRO A 165 10.49 -20.82 -0.71
CA PRO A 165 11.34 -21.78 -1.40
C PRO A 165 10.50 -22.99 -1.80
N THR A 166 9.70 -22.84 -2.85
CA THR A 166 8.93 -23.94 -3.45
C THR A 166 9.74 -24.59 -4.57
N GLU A 167 9.59 -25.89 -4.79
CA GLU A 167 10.23 -26.63 -5.91
C GLU A 167 9.86 -26.06 -7.28
N GLU A 168 8.72 -25.37 -7.38
CA GLU A 168 8.30 -24.58 -8.55
C GLU A 168 8.98 -23.19 -8.61
N GLY A 169 10.19 -23.07 -8.05
CA GLY A 169 11.05 -21.90 -8.23
C GLY A 169 11.28 -21.71 -9.73
N ASP A 170 10.86 -20.55 -10.23
CA ASP A 170 10.85 -20.20 -11.66
C ASP A 170 9.80 -20.95 -12.50
N LYS A 171 8.51 -20.82 -12.15
CA LYS A 171 7.48 -20.94 -13.21
C LYS A 171 7.81 -19.93 -14.31
N GLU A 172 7.81 -20.39 -15.56
CA GLU A 172 7.92 -19.56 -16.75
C GLU A 172 7.08 -18.29 -16.57
N SER A 173 7.66 -17.14 -16.93
CA SER A 173 6.94 -15.86 -16.97
C SER A 173 5.61 -16.07 -17.68
N LEU A 174 4.50 -15.87 -16.96
CA LEU A 174 3.18 -15.99 -17.55
C LEU A 174 3.05 -14.96 -18.66
N THR A 175 2.52 -15.36 -19.82
CA THR A 175 2.22 -14.41 -20.87
C THR A 175 0.98 -13.59 -20.49
N TRP A 176 0.85 -12.39 -21.03
CA TRP A 176 -0.34 -11.56 -20.85
C TRP A 176 -1.62 -12.32 -21.23
N GLU A 177 -1.60 -13.05 -22.35
CA GLU A 177 -2.74 -13.84 -22.83
C GLU A 177 -3.12 -14.97 -21.86
N ALA A 178 -2.13 -15.67 -21.29
CA ALA A 178 -2.38 -16.66 -20.25
C ALA A 178 -2.99 -16.03 -19.00
N GLY A 179 -2.46 -14.88 -18.56
CA GLY A 179 -2.99 -14.12 -17.43
C GLY A 179 -4.44 -13.68 -17.63
N LYS A 180 -4.78 -13.07 -18.77
CA LYS A 180 -6.15 -12.67 -19.12
C LYS A 180 -7.11 -13.85 -19.09
N THR A 181 -6.71 -14.96 -19.71
CA THR A 181 -7.50 -16.18 -19.80
C THR A 181 -7.78 -16.73 -18.40
N GLN A 182 -6.76 -16.79 -17.56
CA GLN A 182 -6.88 -17.28 -16.18
C GLN A 182 -7.83 -16.42 -15.34
N VAL A 183 -7.75 -15.08 -15.44
CA VAL A 183 -8.66 -14.17 -14.71
C VAL A 183 -10.10 -14.35 -15.19
N ARG A 184 -10.32 -14.35 -16.51
CA ARG A 184 -11.65 -14.57 -17.08
C ARG A 184 -12.24 -15.90 -16.61
N ASP A 185 -11.47 -16.99 -16.73
CA ASP A 185 -11.95 -18.33 -16.38
C ASP A 185 -12.27 -18.46 -14.89
N ALA A 186 -11.46 -17.82 -14.03
CA ALA A 186 -11.75 -17.76 -12.60
C ALA A 186 -13.06 -17.02 -12.32
N PHE A 187 -13.32 -15.89 -12.98
CA PHE A 187 -14.61 -15.19 -12.85
C PHE A 187 -15.76 -16.00 -13.44
N ALA A 188 -15.58 -16.66 -14.59
CA ALA A 188 -16.65 -17.42 -15.24
C ALA A 188 -17.17 -18.58 -14.39
N GLN A 189 -16.33 -19.17 -13.52
CA GLN A 189 -16.73 -20.25 -12.63
C GLN A 189 -17.76 -19.82 -11.57
N THR A 190 -17.76 -18.55 -11.14
CA THR A 190 -18.61 -18.08 -10.02
C THR A 190 -19.50 -16.89 -10.39
N TYR A 191 -19.03 -16.01 -11.26
CA TYR A 191 -19.69 -14.76 -11.66
C TYR A 191 -19.63 -14.55 -13.19
N PRO A 192 -20.50 -15.23 -13.96
CA PRO A 192 -20.49 -15.15 -15.43
C PRO A 192 -20.61 -13.72 -15.99
N ASP A 193 -21.34 -12.84 -15.30
CA ASP A 193 -21.49 -11.43 -15.71
C ASP A 193 -20.18 -10.65 -15.57
N LEU A 194 -19.39 -10.94 -14.54
CA LEU A 194 -18.07 -10.32 -14.35
C LEU A 194 -17.08 -10.83 -15.41
N ALA A 195 -17.17 -12.11 -15.80
CA ALA A 195 -16.39 -12.65 -16.90
C ALA A 195 -16.72 -11.96 -18.23
N ARG A 196 -18.00 -11.77 -18.55
CA ARG A 196 -18.43 -11.02 -19.76
C ARG A 196 -17.96 -9.57 -19.73
N PHE A 197 -18.02 -8.91 -18.58
CA PHE A 197 -17.48 -7.56 -18.41
C PHE A 197 -15.97 -7.52 -18.67
N THR A 198 -15.25 -8.49 -18.10
CA THR A 198 -13.79 -8.64 -18.26
C THR A 198 -13.41 -8.86 -19.73
N GLU A 199 -14.14 -9.70 -20.45
CA GLU A 199 -13.95 -9.88 -21.90
C GLU A 199 -14.16 -8.57 -22.66
N SER A 200 -15.22 -7.82 -22.35
CA SER A 200 -15.45 -6.51 -22.98
C SER A 200 -14.31 -5.51 -22.70
N ALA A 201 -13.76 -5.52 -21.49
CA ALA A 201 -12.62 -4.67 -21.14
C ALA A 201 -11.36 -5.04 -21.95
N TYR A 202 -11.15 -6.33 -22.23
CA TYR A 202 -10.06 -6.80 -23.09
C TYR A 202 -10.28 -6.40 -24.56
N GLU A 203 -11.47 -6.65 -25.11
CA GLU A 203 -11.81 -6.34 -26.50
C GLU A 203 -11.71 -4.84 -26.81
N LYS A 204 -12.15 -4.00 -25.87
CA LYS A 204 -12.10 -2.54 -25.98
C LYS A 204 -10.74 -1.94 -25.59
N GLN A 205 -9.76 -2.78 -25.24
CA GLN A 205 -8.41 -2.37 -24.84
C GLN A 205 -8.41 -1.35 -23.70
N TRP A 206 -9.24 -1.56 -22.68
CA TRP A 206 -9.31 -0.68 -21.51
C TRP A 206 -8.15 -0.84 -20.52
N ILE A 207 -7.24 -1.78 -20.79
CA ILE A 207 -6.14 -2.15 -19.91
C ILE A 207 -4.80 -1.82 -20.57
N GLU A 208 -4.08 -0.87 -19.98
CA GLU A 208 -2.73 -0.49 -20.37
C GLU A 208 -1.72 -1.28 -19.51
N TRP A 209 -1.34 -2.47 -19.95
CA TRP A 209 -0.59 -3.46 -19.16
C TRP A 209 0.92 -3.54 -19.48
N GLU A 210 1.32 -3.15 -20.69
CA GLU A 210 2.65 -3.45 -21.23
C GLU A 210 3.78 -2.75 -20.43
N PRO A 211 4.82 -3.48 -19.99
CA PRO A 211 6.00 -2.87 -19.38
C PRO A 211 6.78 -2.01 -20.39
N ARG A 212 7.08 -0.76 -20.03
CA ARG A 212 7.87 0.16 -20.85
C ARG A 212 8.86 0.93 -20.00
N SER A 213 9.96 1.38 -20.62
CA SER A 213 10.91 2.29 -19.97
C SER A 213 10.18 3.53 -19.44
N ALA A 214 10.48 3.94 -18.20
CA ALA A 214 9.82 5.02 -17.45
C ALA A 214 8.33 4.82 -17.11
N LYS A 215 7.72 3.66 -17.40
CA LYS A 215 6.37 3.32 -16.91
C LYS A 215 6.42 3.04 -15.40
N ARG A 216 5.47 3.58 -14.64
CA ARG A 216 5.40 3.41 -13.19
C ARG A 216 5.00 1.96 -12.83
N PRO A 217 5.66 1.31 -11.86
CA PRO A 217 5.23 0.00 -11.37
C PRO A 217 3.93 0.11 -10.56
N GLY A 218 3.20 -1.00 -10.48
CA GLY A 218 1.91 -1.12 -9.77
C GLY A 218 0.71 -1.09 -10.70
N ALA A 219 -0.47 -0.90 -10.13
CA ALA A 219 -1.72 -0.86 -10.85
C ALA A 219 -2.73 0.09 -10.19
N PHE A 220 -3.72 0.54 -10.97
CA PHE A 220 -4.91 1.23 -10.48
C PHE A 220 -6.03 1.19 -11.52
N CYS A 221 -7.26 1.30 -11.05
CA CYS A 221 -8.45 1.55 -11.85
C CYS A 221 -8.90 3.01 -11.71
N THR A 222 -9.26 3.62 -12.83
CA THR A 222 -9.87 4.95 -12.90
C THR A 222 -11.02 4.95 -13.89
N GLY A 223 -11.81 6.01 -13.94
CA GLY A 223 -12.94 6.09 -14.86
C GLY A 223 -13.37 7.52 -15.13
N SER A 224 -14.24 7.68 -16.13
CA SER A 224 -14.85 8.96 -16.46
C SER A 224 -16.35 8.90 -16.24
N LEU A 225 -16.90 9.88 -15.50
CA LEU A 225 -18.34 10.01 -15.33
C LEU A 225 -19.07 10.40 -16.62
N LEU A 226 -18.34 10.91 -17.63
CA LEU A 226 -18.92 11.28 -18.93
C LEU A 226 -19.11 10.07 -19.84
N THR A 227 -18.11 9.20 -19.91
CA THR A 227 -18.17 7.99 -20.77
C THR A 227 -18.72 6.78 -20.02
N VAL A 228 -18.70 6.82 -18.69
CA VAL A 228 -19.08 5.69 -17.81
C VAL A 228 -18.25 4.44 -18.09
N GLU A 229 -17.01 4.64 -18.51
CA GLU A 229 -16.07 3.56 -18.83
C GLU A 229 -14.89 3.55 -17.85
N PRO A 230 -14.53 2.38 -17.30
CA PRO A 230 -13.31 2.24 -16.53
C PRO A 230 -12.08 2.13 -17.45
N ARG A 231 -10.92 2.42 -16.87
CA ARG A 231 -9.59 2.23 -17.43
C ARG A 231 -8.69 1.65 -16.35
N VAL A 232 -8.00 0.58 -16.71
CA VAL A 232 -7.03 -0.07 -15.85
C VAL A 232 -5.63 0.27 -16.34
N TYR A 233 -4.79 0.73 -15.43
CA TYR A 233 -3.36 0.86 -15.64
C TYR A 233 -2.68 -0.24 -14.83
N MET A 234 -1.76 -0.99 -15.44
CA MET A 234 -0.88 -1.88 -14.70
C MET A 234 0.45 -2.07 -15.42
N THR A 235 1.44 -2.63 -14.72
CA THR A 235 2.67 -3.13 -15.34
C THR A 235 2.74 -4.64 -15.09
N PHE A 236 2.53 -5.44 -16.15
CA PHE A 236 2.49 -6.90 -16.05
C PHE A 236 3.85 -7.52 -16.40
N ASN A 237 4.53 -8.10 -15.41
CA ASN A 237 5.87 -8.69 -15.57
C ASN A 237 5.85 -10.23 -15.59
N GLY A 238 4.66 -10.83 -15.77
CA GLY A 238 4.50 -12.28 -15.88
C GLY A 238 4.52 -13.05 -14.56
N SER A 239 4.41 -12.37 -13.42
CA SER A 239 4.31 -13.03 -12.12
C SER A 239 2.87 -13.44 -11.79
N SER A 240 2.69 -14.42 -10.90
CA SER A 240 1.36 -14.73 -10.34
C SER A 240 0.75 -13.55 -9.57
N GLY A 241 1.60 -12.66 -9.04
CA GLY A 241 1.17 -11.40 -8.43
C GLY A 241 0.52 -10.46 -9.43
N ASP A 242 1.04 -10.41 -10.66
CA ASP A 242 0.49 -9.58 -11.72
C ASP A 242 -0.89 -10.09 -12.16
N VAL A 243 -1.09 -11.41 -12.25
CA VAL A 243 -2.41 -12.00 -12.53
C VAL A 243 -3.43 -11.67 -11.43
N ARG A 244 -3.04 -11.76 -10.16
CA ARG A 244 -3.91 -11.33 -9.04
C ARG A 244 -4.21 -9.84 -9.08
N THR A 245 -3.24 -9.03 -9.50
CA THR A 245 -3.41 -7.58 -9.65
C THR A 245 -4.39 -7.27 -10.79
N LEU A 246 -4.27 -7.95 -11.93
CA LEU A 246 -5.24 -7.84 -13.02
C LEU A 246 -6.67 -8.16 -12.53
N ALA A 247 -6.84 -9.25 -11.78
CA ALA A 247 -8.13 -9.60 -11.20
C ALA A 247 -8.62 -8.62 -10.10
N HIS A 248 -7.72 -7.86 -9.48
CA HIS A 248 -8.09 -6.86 -8.48
C HIS A 248 -8.62 -5.57 -9.12
N GLU A 249 -8.03 -5.16 -10.25
CA GLU A 249 -8.41 -3.91 -10.93
C GLU A 249 -9.64 -4.06 -11.84
N LEU A 250 -9.96 -5.29 -12.26
CA LEU A 250 -11.14 -5.66 -13.06
C LEU A 250 -12.36 -5.95 -12.18
#